data_AF-A0A848YZZ7-F1
#
_entry.id   AF-A0A848YZZ7-F1
#
_cell.length_a   1.000
_cell.length_b   1.000
_cell.length_c   1.000
_cell.angle_alpha   90.00
_cell.angle_beta   90.00
_cell.angle_gamma   90.00
#
_symmetry.space_group_name_H-M   'P 1'
#
loop_
_entity.id
_entity.type
_entity.pdbx_description
1 polymer ?
#
loop_
_entity_poly.entity_id
_entity_poly.type
_entity_poly.pdbx_seq_one_letter_code
_entity_poly.pdbx_strand_id
1 'polypeptide(L)'
;MNMYCKRYIITVFTCFFFIFGYAVSATTSPKAVKVPDELNPGLVHILDLVSPPQNASPDMSMIGTILDFITAEKAAPSLFYSEPISGVPSAYYEFDLQSDLEKILRYAYNPDIPSVVFSPSSIRLSHWSEVNGQKQPLPKLWEHLDNLTHPMMVTGIERIENTPDLFSGAYFGYDLYRTLILATYKGKRVFLSLSRQKNVSEVGKKGMVLGEDEEWNYLYSGKYGMNKAGLGWVRPYIYESYSISAYVEMDEGRSLSRCGIFKWIRAGWAGINMVNRNHIYTGIERFATSFKQIVENPQLPNPNRLAGSLSKLSTIPTTTLKRLTQAQLDELKIQYEEVRGVKGLLKDHAYVERLSRIEMESMVAKEYIKNVLTNGKNDELLIFLDNPEDTPKGEAGPFK
;
A
#
# COMPACT_ATOMS: atom_id res chain seq x y z
N MET A 1 -27.81 65.90 -9.42
CA MET A 1 -28.59 65.34 -8.29
C MET A 1 -29.00 63.92 -8.69
N ASN A 2 -28.33 62.93 -8.09
CA ASN A 2 -28.74 61.53 -7.79
C ASN A 2 -29.60 60.74 -8.80
N MET A 3 -29.37 59.47 -9.11
CA MET A 3 -28.44 58.46 -8.61
C MET A 3 -28.55 57.24 -9.54
N TYR A 4 -27.45 56.51 -9.68
CA TYR A 4 -27.32 55.21 -10.31
C TYR A 4 -28.29 54.17 -9.75
N CYS A 5 -28.81 53.27 -10.60
CA CYS A 5 -29.07 51.88 -10.19
C CYS A 5 -29.05 50.91 -11.38
N LYS A 6 -27.85 50.45 -11.75
CA LYS A 6 -27.67 49.22 -12.53
C LYS A 6 -28.10 48.03 -11.65
N ARG A 7 -29.17 47.34 -12.03
CA ARG A 7 -29.55 46.04 -11.44
C ARG A 7 -28.56 44.97 -11.91
N TYR A 8 -27.61 44.62 -11.05
CA TYR A 8 -26.91 43.34 -11.13
C TYR A 8 -27.87 42.24 -10.66
N ILE A 9 -28.23 41.34 -11.57
CA ILE A 9 -28.86 40.07 -11.19
C ILE A 9 -27.74 39.19 -10.64
N ILE A 10 -27.60 39.19 -9.32
CA ILE A 10 -26.81 38.18 -8.59
C ILE A 10 -27.71 36.93 -8.55
N THR A 11 -27.47 36.01 -9.49
CA THR A 11 -27.99 34.65 -9.38
C THR A 11 -27.25 33.98 -8.23
N VAL A 12 -27.87 33.99 -7.05
CA VAL A 12 -27.45 33.17 -5.91
C VAL A 12 -27.67 31.71 -6.31
N PHE A 13 -26.60 31.06 -6.77
CA PHE A 13 -26.54 29.61 -6.86
C PHE A 13 -26.47 29.08 -5.43
N THR A 14 -27.64 28.83 -4.84
CA THR A 14 -27.79 28.01 -3.65
C THR A 14 -27.43 26.59 -4.06
N CYS A 15 -26.13 26.26 -4.05
CA CYS A 15 -25.65 24.90 -4.15
C CYS A 15 -26.21 24.14 -2.95
N PHE A 16 -27.30 23.40 -3.20
CA PHE A 16 -27.74 22.33 -2.34
C PHE A 16 -26.55 21.39 -2.10
N PHE A 17 -26.01 21.43 -0.88
CA PHE A 17 -25.21 20.36 -0.31
C PHE A 17 -26.08 19.10 -0.23
N PHE A 18 -26.19 18.36 -1.33
CA PHE A 18 -26.63 16.98 -1.27
C PHE A 18 -25.47 16.14 -0.74
N ILE A 19 -25.32 16.16 0.58
CA ILE A 19 -24.66 15.11 1.35
C ILE A 19 -25.59 13.89 1.26
N PHE A 20 -25.55 13.17 0.15
CA PHE A 20 -26.08 11.81 0.11
C PHE A 20 -24.99 10.86 0.58
N GLY A 21 -24.91 10.73 1.91
CA GLY A 21 -24.38 9.53 2.53
C GLY A 21 -25.31 8.38 2.12
N TYR A 22 -24.86 7.57 1.17
CA TYR A 22 -25.43 6.25 1.02
C TYR A 22 -24.80 5.36 2.08
N ALA A 23 -25.67 4.69 2.82
CA ALA A 23 -25.35 3.72 3.84
C ALA A 23 -24.41 2.65 3.26
N VAL A 24 -23.12 2.80 3.55
CA VAL A 24 -22.35 1.65 3.99
C VAL A 24 -23.11 1.13 5.21
N SER A 25 -23.43 -0.17 5.28
CA SER A 25 -23.95 -0.76 6.52
C SER A 25 -23.20 -0.14 7.68
N ALA A 26 -23.92 0.56 8.56
CA ALA A 26 -23.33 1.22 9.70
C ALA A 26 -22.85 0.15 10.67
N THR A 27 -21.72 -0.48 10.36
CA THR A 27 -20.81 -0.95 11.39
C THR A 27 -20.53 0.29 12.23
N THR A 28 -20.97 0.26 13.49
CA THR A 28 -20.72 1.31 14.45
C THR A 28 -19.25 1.67 14.38
N SER A 29 -18.92 2.82 13.79
CA SER A 29 -17.52 3.23 13.67
C SER A 29 -16.93 3.27 15.08
N PRO A 30 -15.74 2.68 15.31
CA PRO A 30 -15.14 2.69 16.63
C PRO A 30 -15.07 4.12 17.16
N LYS A 31 -15.30 4.30 18.46
CA LYS A 31 -15.21 5.61 19.09
C LYS A 31 -13.82 6.19 18.82
N ALA A 32 -13.77 7.41 18.29
CA ALA A 32 -12.51 8.10 18.06
C ALA A 32 -11.91 8.54 19.41
N VAL A 33 -10.67 8.14 19.66
CA VAL A 33 -9.93 8.43 20.90
C VAL A 33 -8.60 9.06 20.53
N LYS A 34 -8.27 10.20 21.13
CA LYS A 34 -6.96 10.81 20.92
C LYS A 34 -5.91 9.97 21.65
N VAL A 35 -4.76 9.74 21.04
CA VAL A 35 -3.62 9.11 21.74
C VAL A 35 -3.08 10.04 22.84
N PRO A 36 -2.40 9.51 23.86
CA PRO A 36 -1.81 10.33 24.92
C PRO A 36 -0.85 11.41 24.37
N ASP A 37 -0.88 12.60 24.94
CA ASP A 37 -0.09 13.75 24.47
C ASP A 37 1.42 13.54 24.63
N GLU A 38 1.81 12.64 25.55
CA GLU A 38 3.18 12.23 25.81
C GLU A 38 3.81 11.53 24.59
N LEU A 39 3.01 11.05 23.64
CA LEU A 39 3.52 10.46 22.39
C LEU A 39 4.00 11.51 21.38
N ASN A 40 3.52 12.75 21.47
CA ASN A 40 3.77 13.77 20.44
C ASN A 40 5.27 14.02 20.17
N PRO A 41 6.14 14.16 21.19
CA PRO A 41 7.58 14.32 20.94
C PRO A 41 8.20 13.15 20.17
N GLY A 42 7.81 11.91 20.51
CA GLY A 42 8.29 10.72 19.81
C GLY A 42 7.79 10.63 18.38
N LEU A 43 6.52 10.99 18.12
CA LEU A 43 5.96 11.04 16.77
C LEU A 43 6.67 12.10 15.90
N VAL A 44 6.93 13.29 16.44
CA VAL A 44 7.67 14.35 15.73
C VAL A 44 9.08 13.89 15.42
N HIS A 45 9.80 13.34 16.42
CA HIS A 45 11.15 12.82 16.24
C HIS A 45 11.22 11.78 15.11
N ILE A 46 10.32 10.79 15.11
CA ILE A 46 10.27 9.76 14.06
C ILE A 46 10.03 10.38 12.67
N LEU A 47 9.20 11.41 12.57
CA LEU A 47 8.90 12.04 11.29
C LEU A 47 10.05 12.91 10.77
N ASP A 48 10.85 13.48 11.67
CA ASP A 48 12.07 14.20 11.30
C ASP A 48 13.13 13.24 10.73
N LEU A 49 13.14 11.97 11.14
CA LEU A 49 14.01 10.93 10.56
C LEU A 49 13.66 10.58 9.09
N VAL A 50 12.46 10.91 8.61
CA VAL A 50 12.00 10.59 7.25
C VAL A 50 11.86 11.84 6.37
N SER A 51 12.96 12.58 6.28
CA SER A 51 13.11 13.79 5.48
C SER A 51 14.30 13.63 4.50
N PRO A 52 14.51 14.56 3.54
CA PRO A 52 15.75 14.54 2.73
C PRO A 52 16.97 14.37 3.63
N PRO A 53 18.05 13.70 3.16
CA PRO A 53 19.12 13.21 4.01
C PRO A 53 19.61 14.28 4.99
N GLN A 54 19.36 14.02 6.27
CA GLN A 54 19.92 14.73 7.41
C GLN A 54 20.73 13.72 8.23
N ASN A 55 21.79 14.17 8.89
CA ASN A 55 22.58 13.34 9.81
C ASN A 55 21.81 13.12 11.14
N ALA A 56 20.55 12.69 11.07
CA ALA A 56 19.69 12.52 12.23
C ALA A 56 19.89 11.13 12.87
N SER A 57 20.14 11.15 14.18
CA SER A 57 20.17 10.03 15.13
C SER A 57 18.81 9.37 15.43
N PRO A 58 18.50 8.07 15.26
CA PRO A 58 17.34 7.51 15.96
C PRO A 58 17.55 7.53 17.48
N ASP A 59 16.83 8.41 18.19
CA ASP A 59 16.74 8.42 19.65
C ASP A 59 15.74 7.36 20.14
N MET A 60 16.27 6.25 20.64
CA MET A 60 15.47 5.13 21.14
C MET A 60 14.70 5.45 22.42
N SER A 61 15.06 6.50 23.17
CA SER A 61 14.27 6.94 24.32
C SER A 61 12.95 7.59 23.89
N MET A 62 12.99 8.39 22.81
CA MET A 62 11.80 9.01 22.22
C MET A 62 10.96 8.01 21.43
N ILE A 63 11.60 7.10 20.68
CA ILE A 63 10.91 6.04 19.96
C ILE A 63 10.25 5.06 20.96
N GLY A 64 10.91 4.80 22.09
CA GLY A 64 10.45 3.86 23.11
C GLY A 64 9.05 4.15 23.66
N THR A 65 8.66 5.43 23.78
CA THR A 65 7.30 5.79 24.24
C THR A 65 6.22 5.36 23.26
N ILE A 66 6.51 5.43 21.95
CA ILE A 66 5.62 4.95 20.89
C ILE A 66 5.52 3.42 20.93
N LEU A 67 6.65 2.74 21.12
CA LEU A 67 6.71 1.28 21.21
C LEU A 67 5.96 0.76 22.44
N ASP A 68 6.07 1.45 23.58
CA ASP A 68 5.32 1.15 24.79
C ASP A 68 3.80 1.32 24.55
N PHE A 69 3.38 2.38 23.86
CA PHE A 69 1.99 2.54 23.47
C PHE A 69 1.51 1.43 22.55
N ILE A 70 2.28 1.05 21.53
CA ILE A 70 1.91 -0.03 20.59
C ILE A 70 1.77 -1.37 21.32
N THR A 71 2.67 -1.66 22.25
CA THR A 71 2.69 -2.96 22.95
C THR A 71 1.73 -3.06 24.14
N ALA A 72 1.28 -1.93 24.69
CA ALA A 72 0.31 -1.92 25.78
C ALA A 72 -1.03 -2.58 25.40
N GLU A 73 -1.73 -3.19 26.35
CA GLU A 73 -3.11 -3.63 26.16
C GLU A 73 -4.06 -2.43 26.13
N LYS A 74 -5.01 -2.42 25.19
CA LYS A 74 -6.06 -1.40 25.11
C LYS A 74 -7.37 -1.97 25.60
N ALA A 75 -8.07 -1.21 26.44
CA ALA A 75 -9.30 -1.66 27.11
C ALA A 75 -10.49 -1.90 26.16
N ALA A 76 -10.50 -1.32 24.95
CA ALA A 76 -11.51 -1.56 23.93
C ALA A 76 -11.00 -1.19 22.51
N PRO A 77 -11.51 -1.83 21.45
CA PRO A 77 -11.26 -1.41 20.07
C PRO A 77 -11.70 0.05 19.89
N SER A 78 -10.75 0.93 19.61
CA SER A 78 -10.98 2.37 19.44
C SER A 78 -10.25 2.85 18.20
N LEU A 79 -10.82 3.84 17.52
CA LEU A 79 -10.12 4.53 16.43
C LEU A 79 -9.21 5.56 17.08
N PHE A 80 -7.94 5.19 17.27
CA PHE A 80 -6.97 6.12 17.84
C PHE A 80 -6.50 7.13 16.79
N TYR A 81 -6.23 8.36 17.21
CA TYR A 81 -5.65 9.39 16.34
C TYR A 81 -4.67 10.27 17.11
N SER A 82 -3.64 10.74 16.41
CA SER A 82 -2.69 11.74 16.90
C SER A 82 -3.14 13.16 16.57
N GLU A 83 -2.52 14.15 17.19
CA GLU A 83 -2.69 15.54 16.74
C GLU A 83 -2.38 15.68 15.25
N PRO A 84 -3.12 16.53 14.51
CA PRO A 84 -2.83 16.79 13.11
C PRO A 84 -1.43 17.38 12.97
N ILE A 85 -0.63 16.78 12.10
CA ILE A 85 0.67 17.32 11.75
C ILE A 85 0.45 18.23 10.55
N SER A 86 0.72 19.52 10.72
CA SER A 86 0.41 20.55 9.70
C SER A 86 -1.06 20.53 9.23
N GLY A 87 -1.99 20.20 10.13
CA GLY A 87 -3.43 20.10 9.81
C GLY A 87 -3.84 18.84 9.03
N VAL A 88 -2.92 17.87 8.84
CA VAL A 88 -3.22 16.61 8.17
C VAL A 88 -3.91 15.65 9.15
N PRO A 89 -5.10 15.10 8.82
CA PRO A 89 -5.79 14.16 9.69
C PRO A 89 -5.03 12.85 9.80
N SER A 90 -5.18 12.17 10.93
CA SER A 90 -4.48 10.93 11.24
C SER A 90 -5.41 9.81 11.70
N ALA A 91 -4.92 8.58 11.59
CA ALA A 91 -5.48 7.42 12.27
C ALA A 91 -4.35 6.47 12.69
N TYR A 92 -4.65 5.68 13.71
CA TYR A 92 -3.83 4.58 14.20
C TYR A 92 -4.61 3.27 14.16
N TYR A 93 -3.91 2.20 13.80
CA TYR A 93 -4.41 0.84 13.85
C TYR A 93 -3.28 -0.10 14.28
N GLU A 94 -3.63 -1.15 15.01
CA GLU A 94 -2.70 -2.20 15.39
C GLU A 94 -3.29 -3.59 15.20
N PHE A 95 -2.41 -4.55 14.98
CA PHE A 95 -2.77 -5.94 14.81
C PHE A 95 -1.58 -6.84 15.15
N ASP A 96 -1.90 -8.08 15.53
CA ASP A 96 -0.91 -9.10 15.83
C ASP A 96 -0.68 -10.02 14.63
N LEU A 97 0.58 -10.38 14.42
CA LEU A 97 1.06 -11.30 13.39
C LEU A 97 1.63 -12.55 14.05
N GLN A 98 1.13 -13.72 13.68
CA GLN A 98 1.65 -15.05 14.03
C GLN A 98 2.91 -15.35 13.21
N SER A 99 3.90 -14.46 13.32
CA SER A 99 5.20 -14.53 12.69
C SER A 99 6.22 -13.79 13.55
N ASP A 100 7.44 -14.30 13.61
CA ASP A 100 8.57 -13.54 14.12
C ASP A 100 9.01 -12.45 13.13
N LEU A 101 9.82 -11.51 13.62
CA LEU A 101 10.29 -10.37 12.86
C LEU A 101 11.22 -10.76 11.70
N GLU A 102 12.03 -11.81 11.88
CA GLU A 102 12.93 -12.29 10.84
C GLU A 102 12.15 -12.74 9.60
N LYS A 103 11.13 -13.57 9.80
CA LYS A 103 10.24 -14.04 8.75
C LYS A 103 9.51 -12.87 8.08
N ILE A 104 9.04 -11.87 8.83
CA ILE A 104 8.43 -10.66 8.28
C ILE A 104 9.41 -9.92 7.35
N LEU A 105 10.66 -9.71 7.78
CA LEU A 105 11.68 -9.01 6.98
C LEU A 105 12.06 -9.78 5.72
N ARG A 106 12.24 -11.10 5.83
CA ARG A 106 12.57 -11.99 4.69
C ARG A 106 11.48 -12.06 3.63
N TYR A 107 10.25 -11.73 3.98
CA TYR A 107 9.11 -11.68 3.05
C TYR A 107 8.86 -10.26 2.54
N ALA A 108 8.53 -9.33 3.42
CA ALA A 108 7.98 -8.03 3.05
C ALA A 108 9.03 -6.96 2.71
N TYR A 109 10.28 -7.18 3.13
CA TYR A 109 11.40 -6.24 2.95
C TYR A 109 12.61 -6.89 2.25
N ASN A 110 12.36 -7.97 1.53
CA ASN A 110 13.36 -8.65 0.73
C ASN A 110 13.50 -7.95 -0.64
N PRO A 111 14.72 -7.52 -1.05
CA PRO A 111 14.92 -6.84 -2.32
C PRO A 111 14.53 -7.68 -3.55
N ASP A 112 14.50 -9.01 -3.41
CA ASP A 112 14.17 -9.94 -4.49
C ASP A 112 12.67 -10.30 -4.55
N ILE A 113 11.86 -9.79 -3.61
CA ILE A 113 10.40 -9.97 -3.60
C ILE A 113 9.70 -8.62 -3.80
N PRO A 114 8.93 -8.43 -4.89
CA PRO A 114 8.14 -7.22 -5.09
C PRO A 114 7.18 -6.96 -3.91
N SER A 115 7.24 -5.78 -3.31
CA SER A 115 6.43 -5.42 -2.12
C SER A 115 4.92 -5.45 -2.40
N VAL A 116 4.51 -5.34 -3.66
CA VAL A 116 3.12 -5.50 -4.12
C VAL A 116 2.51 -6.84 -3.69
N VAL A 117 3.32 -7.89 -3.55
CA VAL A 117 2.89 -9.23 -3.12
C VAL A 117 2.33 -9.22 -1.71
N PHE A 118 2.91 -8.42 -0.82
CA PHE A 118 2.50 -8.31 0.59
C PHE A 118 1.63 -7.09 0.87
N SER A 119 1.27 -6.33 -0.16
CA SER A 119 0.35 -5.19 -0.06
C SER A 119 -0.64 -5.16 -1.23
N PRO A 120 -1.23 -6.29 -1.66
CA PRO A 120 -1.90 -6.37 -2.95
C PRO A 120 -3.17 -5.52 -3.00
N SER A 121 -3.81 -5.27 -1.85
CA SER A 121 -4.97 -4.39 -1.71
C SER A 121 -4.61 -2.90 -1.66
N SER A 122 -3.34 -2.53 -1.46
CA SER A 122 -2.94 -1.13 -1.23
C SER A 122 -1.98 -0.59 -2.28
N ILE A 123 -1.14 -1.43 -2.85
CA ILE A 123 -0.09 -1.06 -3.79
C ILE A 123 -0.34 -1.76 -5.12
N ARG A 124 -0.21 -1.00 -6.21
CA ARG A 124 -0.15 -1.47 -7.58
C ARG A 124 1.30 -1.70 -7.99
N LEU A 125 2.16 -0.71 -7.74
CA LEU A 125 3.57 -0.70 -8.12
C LEU A 125 4.41 -0.15 -6.97
N SER A 126 5.59 -0.71 -6.78
CA SER A 126 6.62 -0.12 -5.93
C SER A 126 8.01 -0.45 -6.50
N HIS A 127 8.92 0.51 -6.45
CA HIS A 127 10.34 0.28 -6.64
C HIS A 127 11.16 1.36 -5.93
N TRP A 128 12.32 0.94 -5.42
CA TRP A 128 13.32 1.84 -4.86
C TRP A 128 14.15 2.44 -5.99
N SER A 129 14.22 3.77 -6.04
CA SER A 129 15.10 4.49 -6.97
C SER A 129 16.46 4.79 -6.35
N GLU A 130 16.51 4.87 -5.01
CA GLU A 130 17.70 5.18 -4.23
C GLU A 130 17.63 4.48 -2.86
N VAL A 131 18.76 3.92 -2.42
CA VAL A 131 18.99 3.39 -1.07
C VAL A 131 20.31 3.95 -0.56
N ASN A 132 20.29 4.62 0.59
CA ASN A 132 21.43 5.30 1.22
C ASN A 132 22.18 6.24 0.26
N GLY A 133 21.47 7.06 -0.53
CA GLY A 133 22.12 7.98 -1.47
C GLY A 133 22.57 7.33 -2.79
N GLN A 134 22.37 6.02 -2.99
CA GLN A 134 22.92 5.28 -4.12
C GLN A 134 21.86 4.43 -4.82
N LYS A 135 22.06 4.17 -6.11
CA LYS A 135 21.22 3.23 -6.87
C LYS A 135 21.68 1.79 -6.59
N GLN A 136 21.17 1.22 -5.51
CA GLN A 136 21.48 -0.12 -5.03
C GLN A 136 20.22 -0.79 -4.45
N PRO A 137 20.17 -2.13 -4.37
CA PRO A 137 19.07 -2.81 -3.70
C PRO A 137 19.06 -2.50 -2.20
N LEU A 138 17.91 -2.76 -1.55
CA LEU A 138 17.85 -2.77 -0.09
C LEU A 138 18.82 -3.82 0.47
N PRO A 139 19.50 -3.54 1.60
CA PRO A 139 20.26 -4.56 2.30
C PRO A 139 19.31 -5.62 2.87
N LYS A 140 19.82 -6.84 3.04
CA LYS A 140 19.10 -7.96 3.65
C LYS A 140 18.98 -7.73 5.16
N LEU A 141 17.97 -6.97 5.57
CA LEU A 141 17.80 -6.50 6.95
C LEU A 141 17.84 -7.61 8.01
N TRP A 142 17.37 -8.82 7.66
CA TRP A 142 17.38 -9.97 8.57
C TRP A 142 18.80 -10.44 8.94
N GLU A 143 19.82 -10.19 8.12
CA GLU A 143 21.20 -10.57 8.40
C GLU A 143 21.82 -9.74 9.54
N HIS A 144 21.14 -8.67 9.95
CA HIS A 144 21.61 -7.76 10.99
C HIS A 144 20.93 -7.96 12.35
N LEU A 145 19.87 -8.77 12.44
CA LEU A 145 19.02 -8.90 13.64
C LEU A 145 19.78 -9.30 14.91
N ASP A 146 20.74 -10.20 14.80
CA ASP A 146 21.44 -10.79 15.94
C ASP A 146 22.64 -9.95 16.44
N ASN A 147 23.05 -8.94 15.68
CA ASN A 147 24.28 -8.17 15.91
C ASN A 147 24.02 -6.68 16.18
N LEU A 148 22.83 -6.33 16.68
CA LEU A 148 22.41 -4.94 16.92
C LEU A 148 22.98 -4.42 18.25
N THR A 149 24.14 -3.78 18.20
CA THR A 149 24.64 -2.96 19.33
C THR A 149 24.12 -1.52 19.29
N HIS A 150 23.75 -1.05 18.10
CA HIS A 150 23.19 0.28 17.84
C HIS A 150 22.07 0.15 16.79
N PRO A 151 21.10 1.07 16.75
CA PRO A 151 20.09 1.06 15.70
C PRO A 151 20.73 1.15 14.31
N MET A 152 20.40 0.19 13.45
CA MET A 152 20.70 0.26 12.02
C MET A 152 19.64 1.12 11.34
N MET A 153 20.06 2.05 10.49
CA MET A 153 19.16 2.90 9.71
C MET A 153 19.50 2.81 8.22
N VAL A 154 18.47 2.65 7.39
CA VAL A 154 18.55 2.65 5.93
C VAL A 154 17.60 3.71 5.41
N THR A 155 18.08 4.65 4.59
CA THR A 155 17.24 5.69 4.00
C THR A 155 17.13 5.50 2.50
N GLY A 156 16.18 6.18 1.85
CA GLY A 156 16.10 6.12 0.40
C GLY A 156 14.87 6.81 -0.18
N ILE A 157 14.69 6.59 -1.48
CA ILE A 157 13.53 7.06 -2.23
C ILE A 157 12.85 5.86 -2.87
N GLU A 158 11.54 5.74 -2.63
CA GLU A 158 10.69 4.72 -3.22
C GLU A 158 9.57 5.38 -4.02
N ARG A 159 9.39 4.96 -5.26
CA ARG A 159 8.24 5.33 -6.08
C ARG A 159 7.15 4.29 -5.83
N ILE A 160 5.97 4.74 -5.43
CA ILE A 160 4.79 3.87 -5.30
C ILE A 160 3.63 4.35 -6.16
N GLU A 161 2.81 3.41 -6.61
CA GLU A 161 1.48 3.68 -7.13
C GLU A 161 0.49 2.82 -6.36
N ASN A 162 -0.56 3.42 -5.79
CA ASN A 162 -1.54 2.69 -5.01
C ASN A 162 -2.56 1.96 -5.90
N THR A 163 -3.28 1.01 -5.32
CA THR A 163 -4.48 0.43 -5.94
C THR A 163 -5.62 1.47 -5.97
N PRO A 164 -6.68 1.24 -6.76
CA PRO A 164 -7.85 2.10 -6.73
C PRO A 164 -8.46 2.14 -5.34
N ASP A 165 -8.75 3.36 -4.87
CA ASP A 165 -9.52 3.59 -3.65
C ASP A 165 -10.95 3.01 -3.78
N LEU A 166 -11.43 2.33 -2.73
CA LEU A 166 -12.72 1.63 -2.74
C LEU A 166 -13.91 2.58 -2.93
N PHE A 167 -13.79 3.84 -2.50
CA PHE A 167 -14.87 4.81 -2.57
C PHE A 167 -14.90 5.59 -3.89
N SER A 168 -13.73 6.06 -4.33
CA SER A 168 -13.60 6.96 -5.48
C SER A 168 -13.11 6.26 -6.74
N GLY A 169 -12.50 5.09 -6.65
CA GLY A 169 -11.81 4.41 -7.74
C GLY A 169 -10.57 5.14 -8.24
N ALA A 170 -10.08 6.16 -7.52
CA ALA A 170 -8.89 6.89 -7.91
C ALA A 170 -7.62 6.17 -7.43
N TYR A 171 -6.57 6.21 -8.24
CA TYR A 171 -5.21 5.80 -7.86
C TYR A 171 -4.17 6.85 -8.30
N PHE A 172 -3.03 6.87 -7.63
CA PHE A 172 -2.04 7.94 -7.61
C PHE A 172 -0.64 7.35 -7.60
N GLY A 173 0.24 7.95 -8.40
CA GLY A 173 1.67 7.69 -8.35
C GLY A 173 2.42 8.83 -7.65
N TYR A 174 3.38 8.50 -6.77
CA TYR A 174 4.20 9.48 -6.07
C TYR A 174 5.47 8.88 -5.48
N ASP A 175 6.44 9.74 -5.18
CA ASP A 175 7.69 9.39 -4.50
C ASP A 175 7.56 9.57 -2.99
N LEU A 176 8.20 8.68 -2.25
CA LEU A 176 8.34 8.69 -0.80
C LEU A 176 9.82 8.84 -0.43
N TYR A 177 10.12 9.74 0.51
CA TYR A 177 11.27 9.52 1.38
C TYR A 177 10.97 8.33 2.28
N ARG A 178 11.92 7.41 2.39
CA ARG A 178 11.82 6.21 3.21
C ARG A 178 12.96 6.18 4.22
N THR A 179 12.63 5.75 5.43
CA THR A 179 13.60 5.43 6.47
C THR A 179 13.18 4.11 7.11
N LEU A 180 14.08 3.13 7.09
CA LEU A 180 13.91 1.83 7.73
C LEU A 180 14.87 1.78 8.92
N ILE A 181 14.37 1.40 10.10
CA ILE A 181 15.18 1.35 11.33
C ILE A 181 15.05 -0.05 11.91
N LEU A 182 16.18 -0.68 12.19
CA LEU A 182 16.24 -1.94 12.90
C LEU A 182 16.99 -1.73 14.22
N ALA A 183 16.37 -2.07 15.34
CA ALA A 183 16.89 -1.79 16.67
C ALA A 183 16.46 -2.84 17.70
N THR A 184 17.02 -2.74 18.89
CA THR A 184 16.56 -3.45 20.08
C THR A 184 15.94 -2.46 21.06
N TYR A 185 14.86 -2.87 21.74
CA TYR A 185 14.19 -2.07 22.76
C TYR A 185 13.67 -2.98 23.87
N LYS A 186 14.10 -2.74 25.11
CA LYS A 186 13.78 -3.58 26.28
C LYS A 186 14.00 -5.08 26.02
N GLY A 187 15.10 -5.43 25.33
CA GLY A 187 15.45 -6.80 24.97
C GLY A 187 14.71 -7.36 23.74
N LYS A 188 13.73 -6.65 23.17
CA LYS A 188 12.94 -7.09 22.03
C LYS A 188 13.49 -6.53 20.72
N ARG A 189 13.45 -7.32 19.64
CA ARG A 189 13.79 -6.85 18.29
C ARG A 189 12.65 -5.99 17.76
N VAL A 190 13.01 -4.85 17.16
CA VAL A 190 12.05 -3.86 16.65
C VAL A 190 12.47 -3.42 15.26
N PHE A 191 11.48 -3.30 14.38
CA PHE A 191 11.65 -2.75 13.05
C PHE A 191 10.65 -1.62 12.80
N LEU A 192 11.13 -0.47 12.35
CA LEU A 192 10.31 0.65 11.91
C LEU A 192 10.45 0.86 10.41
N SER A 193 9.33 1.07 9.75
CA SER A 193 9.21 1.38 8.33
C SER A 193 8.48 2.72 8.22
N LEU A 194 9.25 3.75 7.89
CA LEU A 194 8.80 5.14 7.90
C LEU A 194 8.69 5.64 6.46
N SER A 195 7.67 6.46 6.20
CA SER A 195 7.55 7.15 4.92
C SER A 195 7.00 8.57 5.04
N ARG A 196 7.50 9.44 4.16
CA ARG A 196 6.99 10.80 3.94
C ARG A 196 6.92 11.06 2.45
N GLN A 197 5.78 11.53 1.98
CA GLN A 197 5.61 11.93 0.60
C GLN A 197 6.57 13.07 0.24
N LYS A 198 7.35 12.85 -0.83
CA LYS A 198 8.38 13.79 -1.28
C LYS A 198 7.80 15.06 -1.89
N ASN A 199 6.79 14.90 -2.75
CA ASN A 199 6.09 15.97 -3.46
C ASN A 199 4.61 15.60 -3.61
N VAL A 200 3.74 16.58 -3.92
CA VAL A 200 2.35 16.32 -4.34
C VAL A 200 2.33 15.23 -5.42
N SER A 201 1.36 14.33 -5.34
CA SER A 201 1.30 13.18 -6.24
C SER A 201 1.08 13.59 -7.69
N GLU A 202 1.24 12.62 -8.60
CA GLU A 202 0.64 12.72 -9.92
C GLU A 202 -0.88 12.91 -9.81
N VAL A 203 -1.47 13.44 -10.88
CA VAL A 203 -2.93 13.55 -11.00
C VAL A 203 -3.55 12.17 -10.88
N GLY A 204 -4.55 12.03 -10.01
CA GLY A 204 -5.25 10.76 -9.83
C GLY A 204 -5.90 10.27 -11.12
N LYS A 205 -5.82 8.97 -11.32
CA LYS A 205 -6.31 8.24 -12.49
C LYS A 205 -7.43 7.29 -12.07
N LYS A 206 -8.34 6.98 -13.00
CA LYS A 206 -9.49 6.08 -12.78
C LYS A 206 -9.04 4.63 -12.87
N GLY A 207 -9.20 3.88 -11.80
CA GLY A 207 -9.10 2.43 -11.78
C GLY A 207 -10.44 1.79 -11.43
N MET A 208 -10.53 0.47 -11.49
CA MET A 208 -11.72 -0.31 -11.19
C MET A 208 -11.34 -1.37 -10.16
N VAL A 209 -12.17 -1.53 -9.15
CA VAL A 209 -12.16 -2.68 -8.24
C VAL A 209 -13.20 -3.66 -8.78
N LEU A 210 -12.79 -4.90 -9.05
CA LEU A 210 -13.64 -5.93 -9.65
C LEU A 210 -13.95 -6.99 -8.59
N GLY A 211 -15.23 -7.29 -8.39
CA GLY A 211 -15.65 -8.24 -7.37
C GLY A 211 -15.40 -7.74 -5.95
N GLU A 212 -15.11 -8.68 -5.05
CA GLU A 212 -14.74 -8.40 -3.67
C GLU A 212 -13.28 -7.92 -3.59
N ASP A 213 -12.98 -7.00 -2.68
CA ASP A 213 -11.66 -6.38 -2.61
C ASP A 213 -10.56 -7.38 -2.21
N GLU A 214 -10.92 -8.41 -1.45
CA GLU A 214 -10.06 -9.50 -1.01
C GLU A 214 -9.57 -10.39 -2.17
N GLU A 215 -10.20 -10.31 -3.34
CA GLU A 215 -9.76 -10.99 -4.57
C GLU A 215 -8.62 -10.24 -5.28
N TRP A 216 -8.36 -8.99 -4.88
CA TRP A 216 -7.32 -8.10 -5.42
C TRP A 216 -7.35 -7.92 -6.94
N ASN A 217 -8.55 -7.97 -7.52
CA ASN A 217 -8.78 -7.80 -8.95
C ASN A 217 -9.00 -6.32 -9.28
N TYR A 218 -8.00 -5.71 -9.94
CA TYR A 218 -8.04 -4.29 -10.29
C TYR A 218 -7.70 -4.03 -11.75
N LEU A 219 -8.39 -3.07 -12.38
CA LEU A 219 -8.03 -2.55 -13.70
C LEU A 219 -7.71 -1.07 -13.64
N TYR A 220 -6.76 -0.62 -14.46
CA TYR A 220 -6.22 0.74 -14.43
C TYR A 220 -6.41 1.41 -15.79
N SER A 221 -7.24 2.44 -15.89
CA SER A 221 -7.62 3.00 -17.20
C SER A 221 -6.60 3.96 -17.82
N GLY A 222 -5.66 4.46 -17.01
CA GLY A 222 -4.76 5.57 -17.36
C GLY A 222 -5.44 6.94 -17.50
N LYS A 223 -6.77 7.03 -17.40
CA LYS A 223 -7.52 8.30 -17.59
C LYS A 223 -7.58 9.09 -16.30
N TYR A 224 -7.30 10.39 -16.35
CA TYR A 224 -7.42 11.26 -15.17
C TYR A 224 -8.85 11.30 -14.61
N GLY A 225 -8.95 11.43 -13.29
CA GLY A 225 -10.18 11.62 -12.53
C GLY A 225 -10.55 10.44 -11.62
N MET A 226 -11.83 10.40 -11.23
CA MET A 226 -12.39 9.40 -10.32
C MET A 226 -13.70 8.80 -10.87
N ASN A 227 -14.16 7.71 -10.28
CA ASN A 227 -15.39 7.01 -10.67
C ASN A 227 -16.65 7.50 -9.95
N LYS A 228 -16.54 8.57 -9.14
CA LYS A 228 -17.70 9.13 -8.45
C LYS A 228 -18.60 9.90 -9.41
N ALA A 229 -19.89 9.59 -9.38
CA ALA A 229 -20.91 10.24 -10.21
C ALA A 229 -20.84 11.78 -10.06
N GLY A 230 -20.87 12.49 -11.19
CA GLY A 230 -20.76 13.96 -11.21
C GLY A 230 -19.36 14.54 -10.95
N LEU A 231 -18.40 13.73 -10.46
CA LEU A 231 -17.03 14.16 -10.16
C LEU A 231 -15.98 13.51 -11.09
N GLY A 232 -16.41 12.84 -12.15
CA GLY A 232 -15.48 12.14 -13.06
C GLY A 232 -14.48 13.04 -13.80
N TRP A 233 -14.66 14.36 -13.75
CA TRP A 233 -13.81 15.37 -14.39
C TRP A 233 -12.78 16.00 -13.43
N VAL A 234 -12.91 15.78 -12.12
CA VAL A 234 -11.97 16.41 -11.17
C VAL A 234 -10.57 15.86 -11.37
N ARG A 235 -9.55 16.66 -11.02
CA ARG A 235 -8.15 16.23 -11.00
C ARG A 235 -7.71 16.15 -9.55
N PRO A 236 -7.85 14.97 -8.91
CA PRO A 236 -7.47 14.83 -7.52
C PRO A 236 -5.97 14.65 -7.37
N TYR A 237 -5.46 14.92 -6.18
CA TYR A 237 -4.07 14.72 -5.77
C TYR A 237 -4.02 14.21 -4.33
N ILE A 238 -2.96 13.47 -4.00
CA ILE A 238 -2.49 13.34 -2.62
C ILE A 238 -1.54 14.51 -2.37
N TYR A 239 -1.93 15.40 -1.47
CA TYR A 239 -1.16 16.58 -1.11
C TYR A 239 -0.03 16.22 -0.15
N GLU A 240 -0.35 15.43 0.87
CA GLU A 240 0.59 15.00 1.90
C GLU A 240 0.24 13.59 2.39
N SER A 241 1.27 12.80 2.67
CA SER A 241 1.15 11.46 3.24
C SER A 241 2.37 11.17 4.10
N TYR A 242 2.12 10.70 5.33
CA TYR A 242 3.13 10.26 6.28
C TYR A 242 2.71 8.92 6.87
N SER A 243 3.66 8.02 7.12
CA SER A 243 3.39 6.72 7.72
C SER A 243 4.50 6.31 8.67
N ILE A 244 4.12 5.77 9.82
CA ILE A 244 5.00 5.07 10.76
C ILE A 244 4.40 3.68 10.91
N SER A 245 5.09 2.65 10.45
CA SER A 245 4.75 1.25 10.74
C SER A 245 5.84 0.66 11.62
N ALA A 246 5.50 0.25 12.84
CA ALA A 246 6.44 -0.36 13.78
C ALA A 246 6.03 -1.80 14.09
N TYR A 247 6.97 -2.70 13.92
CA TYR A 247 6.87 -4.12 14.22
C TYR A 247 7.70 -4.41 15.46
N VAL A 248 7.06 -4.91 16.51
CA VAL A 248 7.71 -5.26 17.78
C VAL A 248 7.53 -6.74 17.99
N GLU A 249 8.64 -7.45 18.15
CA GLU A 249 8.59 -8.85 18.53
C GLU A 249 8.03 -8.98 19.95
N MET A 250 7.05 -9.86 20.13
CA MET A 250 6.46 -10.14 21.43
C MET A 250 7.32 -11.18 22.16
N ASP A 251 6.87 -11.68 23.31
CA ASP A 251 7.72 -12.45 24.24
C ASP A 251 8.52 -13.59 23.58
N GLU A 252 9.75 -13.76 24.05
CA GLU A 252 10.72 -14.72 23.51
C GLU A 252 10.12 -16.14 23.42
N GLY A 253 10.30 -16.79 22.28
CA GLY A 253 9.83 -18.16 22.02
C GLY A 253 8.41 -18.26 21.48
N ARG A 254 7.67 -17.15 21.36
CA ARG A 254 6.43 -17.09 20.57
C ARG A 254 6.73 -16.43 19.23
N SER A 255 6.43 -17.08 18.11
CA SER A 255 6.46 -16.46 16.78
C SER A 255 5.31 -15.47 16.64
N LEU A 256 5.38 -14.37 17.40
CA LEU A 256 4.35 -13.34 17.50
C LEU A 256 5.01 -11.96 17.42
N SER A 257 4.53 -11.12 16.50
CA SER A 257 4.94 -9.72 16.38
C SER A 257 3.71 -8.84 16.41
N ARG A 258 3.75 -7.72 17.13
CA ARG A 258 2.72 -6.68 17.07
C ARG A 258 3.12 -5.62 16.07
N CYS A 259 2.20 -5.26 15.18
CA CYS A 259 2.36 -4.16 14.23
C CYS A 259 1.45 -3.00 14.64
N GLY A 260 2.02 -1.82 14.87
CA GLY A 260 1.30 -0.57 15.07
C GLY A 260 1.56 0.39 13.92
N ILE A 261 0.51 0.99 13.36
CA ILE A 261 0.61 1.87 12.20
C ILE A 261 -0.05 3.21 12.51
N PHE A 262 0.73 4.29 12.48
CA PHE A 262 0.22 5.66 12.42
C PHE A 262 0.28 6.15 10.99
N LYS A 263 -0.80 6.77 10.50
CA LYS A 263 -0.84 7.34 9.16
C LYS A 263 -1.52 8.69 9.15
N TRP A 264 -0.97 9.61 8.37
CA TRP A 264 -1.51 10.94 8.11
C TRP A 264 -1.68 11.11 6.61
N ILE A 265 -2.86 11.52 6.14
CA ILE A 265 -3.11 11.72 4.71
C ILE A 265 -3.97 12.96 4.48
N ARG A 266 -3.55 13.81 3.55
CA ARG A 266 -4.34 14.91 2.99
C ARG A 266 -4.46 14.71 1.49
N ALA A 267 -5.67 14.49 1.00
CA ALA A 267 -5.93 14.28 -0.42
C ALA A 267 -7.28 14.86 -0.84
N GLY A 268 -7.38 15.28 -2.09
CA GLY A 268 -8.60 15.87 -2.64
C GLY A 268 -8.33 16.64 -3.92
N TRP A 269 -9.06 17.72 -4.18
CA TRP A 269 -8.88 18.53 -5.39
C TRP A 269 -8.94 20.03 -5.05
N ALA A 270 -8.31 20.86 -5.88
CA ALA A 270 -8.26 22.32 -5.69
C ALA A 270 -7.78 22.77 -4.28
N GLY A 271 -6.93 21.97 -3.62
CA GLY A 271 -6.41 22.24 -2.28
C GLY A 271 -7.36 21.85 -1.15
N ILE A 272 -8.58 21.40 -1.47
CA ILE A 272 -9.59 20.97 -0.50
C ILE A 272 -9.28 19.53 -0.08
N ASN A 273 -9.15 19.30 1.23
CA ASN A 273 -9.00 17.95 1.77
C ASN A 273 -10.35 17.24 1.85
N MET A 274 -10.39 16.02 1.33
CA MET A 274 -11.57 15.14 1.32
C MET A 274 -11.36 13.88 2.15
N VAL A 275 -10.17 13.71 2.72
CA VAL A 275 -9.81 12.58 3.58
C VAL A 275 -10.16 12.90 5.02
N ASN A 276 -10.85 11.97 5.69
CA ASN A 276 -11.10 12.01 7.13
C ASN A 276 -10.44 10.80 7.80
N ARG A 277 -10.49 10.75 9.13
CA ARG A 277 -9.84 9.70 9.93
C ARG A 277 -10.39 8.30 9.63
N ASN A 278 -11.68 8.17 9.36
CA ASN A 278 -12.28 6.87 9.03
C ASN A 278 -11.74 6.34 7.71
N HIS A 279 -11.59 7.20 6.68
CA HIS A 279 -10.97 6.80 5.42
C HIS A 279 -9.54 6.27 5.64
N ILE A 280 -8.75 6.93 6.51
CA ILE A 280 -7.38 6.51 6.82
C ILE A 280 -7.41 5.18 7.57
N TYR A 281 -8.21 5.07 8.62
CA TYR A 281 -8.36 3.86 9.45
C TYR A 281 -8.74 2.65 8.60
N THR A 282 -9.81 2.73 7.80
CA THR A 282 -10.24 1.65 6.90
C THR A 282 -9.16 1.30 5.88
N GLY A 283 -8.40 2.29 5.40
CA GLY A 283 -7.26 2.03 4.51
C GLY A 283 -6.13 1.23 5.19
N ILE A 284 -5.84 1.51 6.48
CA ILE A 284 -4.83 0.75 7.24
C ILE A 284 -5.34 -0.65 7.55
N GLU A 285 -6.60 -0.79 7.96
CA GLU A 285 -7.24 -2.07 8.25
C GLU A 285 -7.26 -2.98 7.01
N ARG A 286 -7.64 -2.43 5.84
CA ARG A 286 -7.58 -3.12 4.54
C ARG A 286 -6.17 -3.66 4.24
N PHE A 287 -5.13 -2.87 4.49
CA PHE A 287 -3.74 -3.31 4.37
C PHE A 287 -3.43 -4.44 5.36
N ALA A 288 -3.75 -4.24 6.64
CA ALA A 288 -3.45 -5.18 7.72
C ALA A 288 -4.08 -6.56 7.47
N THR A 289 -5.34 -6.58 7.04
CA THR A 289 -6.07 -7.81 6.70
C THR A 289 -5.37 -8.58 5.58
N SER A 290 -5.05 -7.93 4.46
CA SER A 290 -4.35 -8.59 3.35
C SER A 290 -2.94 -9.03 3.74
N PHE A 291 -2.19 -8.19 4.47
CA PHE A 291 -0.84 -8.53 4.90
C PHE A 291 -0.83 -9.77 5.83
N LYS A 292 -1.73 -9.78 6.82
CA LYS A 292 -1.91 -10.89 7.75
C LYS A 292 -2.33 -12.17 7.02
N GLN A 293 -3.33 -12.09 6.13
CA GLN A 293 -3.81 -13.21 5.33
C GLN A 293 -2.68 -13.90 4.56
N ILE A 294 -1.70 -13.14 4.07
CA ILE A 294 -0.60 -13.66 3.26
C ILE A 294 0.52 -14.22 4.15
N VAL A 295 1.03 -13.42 5.09
CA VAL A 295 2.19 -13.79 5.93
C VAL A 295 1.91 -15.00 6.83
N GLU A 296 0.66 -15.16 7.26
CA GLU A 296 0.23 -16.27 8.11
C GLU A 296 -0.30 -17.46 7.32
N ASN A 297 -0.35 -17.38 5.98
CA ASN A 297 -0.87 -18.47 5.17
C ASN A 297 0.06 -19.68 5.24
N PRO A 298 -0.44 -20.88 5.58
CA PRO A 298 0.39 -22.09 5.66
C PRO A 298 0.94 -22.55 4.30
N GLN A 299 0.34 -22.13 3.18
CA GLN A 299 0.80 -22.44 1.83
C GLN A 299 1.87 -21.47 1.32
N LEU A 300 2.17 -20.38 2.05
CA LEU A 300 3.18 -19.42 1.65
C LEU A 300 4.55 -20.13 1.54
N PRO A 301 5.20 -20.15 0.35
CA PRO A 301 6.50 -20.78 0.18
C PRO A 301 7.54 -20.18 1.12
N ASN A 302 8.55 -20.95 1.50
CA ASN A 302 9.72 -20.42 2.22
C ASN A 302 10.27 -19.16 1.53
N PRO A 303 10.73 -18.13 2.28
CA PRO A 303 11.13 -16.85 1.70
C PRO A 303 12.17 -16.97 0.58
N ASN A 304 13.13 -17.89 0.69
CA ASN A 304 14.15 -18.08 -0.34
C ASN A 304 13.56 -18.68 -1.63
N ARG A 305 12.59 -19.59 -1.51
CA ARG A 305 11.89 -20.14 -2.68
C ARG A 305 11.05 -19.06 -3.35
N LEU A 306 10.29 -18.29 -2.56
CA LEU A 306 9.46 -17.20 -3.08
C LEU A 306 10.30 -16.13 -3.81
N ALA A 307 11.41 -15.70 -3.21
CA ALA A 307 12.38 -14.79 -3.83
C ALA A 307 12.97 -15.38 -5.12
N GLY A 308 13.34 -16.67 -5.10
CA GLY A 308 13.83 -17.38 -6.27
C GLY A 308 12.82 -17.43 -7.41
N SER A 309 11.54 -17.67 -7.12
CA SER A 309 10.48 -17.71 -8.13
C SER A 309 10.16 -16.32 -8.69
N LEU A 310 10.06 -15.30 -7.82
CA LEU A 310 9.65 -13.94 -8.24
C LEU A 310 10.78 -13.14 -8.91
N SER A 311 12.04 -13.33 -8.50
CA SER A 311 13.19 -12.66 -9.12
C SER A 311 13.32 -12.99 -10.62
N LYS A 312 12.88 -14.18 -11.05
CA LYS A 312 12.84 -14.61 -12.46
C LYS A 312 12.02 -13.68 -13.33
N LEU A 313 10.97 -13.04 -12.79
CA LEU A 313 10.10 -12.12 -13.54
C LEU A 313 10.90 -10.99 -14.21
N SER A 314 11.98 -10.52 -13.58
CA SER A 314 12.86 -9.49 -14.14
C SER A 314 13.62 -9.97 -15.39
N THR A 315 13.85 -11.28 -15.52
CA THR A 315 14.65 -11.90 -16.59
C THR A 315 13.83 -12.54 -17.71
N ILE A 316 12.55 -12.85 -17.50
CA ILE A 316 11.75 -13.50 -18.55
C ILE A 316 11.52 -12.57 -19.75
N PRO A 317 11.51 -13.09 -21.00
CA PRO A 317 11.27 -12.26 -22.18
C PRO A 317 9.95 -11.48 -22.09
N THR A 318 9.94 -10.24 -22.57
CA THR A 318 8.75 -9.38 -22.58
C THR A 318 7.57 -10.03 -23.30
N THR A 319 7.82 -10.84 -24.35
CA THR A 319 6.79 -11.60 -25.06
C THR A 319 6.11 -12.63 -24.15
N THR A 320 6.88 -13.37 -23.35
CA THR A 320 6.35 -14.31 -22.35
C THR A 320 5.58 -13.58 -21.26
N LEU A 321 6.11 -12.47 -20.76
CA LEU A 321 5.44 -11.66 -19.72
C LEU A 321 4.11 -11.09 -20.21
N LYS A 322 4.05 -10.60 -21.46
CA LYS A 322 2.80 -10.17 -22.11
C LYS A 322 1.79 -11.31 -22.21
N ARG A 323 2.23 -12.51 -22.62
CA ARG A 323 1.36 -13.70 -22.71
C ARG A 323 0.74 -14.04 -21.36
N LEU A 324 1.54 -14.10 -20.29
CA LEU A 324 1.07 -14.38 -18.93
C LEU A 324 0.08 -13.32 -18.45
N THR A 325 0.40 -12.05 -18.69
CA THR A 325 -0.50 -10.94 -18.33
C THR A 325 -1.80 -10.98 -19.11
N GLN A 326 -1.75 -11.31 -20.41
CA GLN A 326 -2.96 -11.40 -21.24
C GLN A 326 -3.88 -12.54 -20.79
N ALA A 327 -3.34 -13.70 -20.42
CA ALA A 327 -4.15 -14.81 -19.89
C ALA A 327 -4.95 -14.38 -18.64
N GLN A 328 -4.31 -13.69 -17.69
CA GLN A 328 -4.98 -13.13 -16.52
C GLN A 328 -6.07 -12.11 -16.91
N LEU A 329 -5.80 -11.24 -17.88
CA LEU A 329 -6.77 -10.24 -18.35
C LEU A 329 -7.97 -10.88 -19.04
N ASP A 330 -7.77 -12.00 -19.75
CA ASP A 330 -8.85 -12.75 -20.39
C ASP A 330 -9.76 -13.41 -19.36
N GLU A 331 -9.22 -13.97 -18.28
CA GLU A 331 -10.00 -14.47 -17.15
C GLU A 331 -10.84 -13.37 -16.50
N LEU A 332 -10.23 -12.22 -16.20
CA LEU A 332 -10.95 -11.06 -15.65
C LEU A 332 -12.03 -10.56 -16.60
N LYS A 333 -11.78 -10.58 -17.91
CA LYS A 333 -12.78 -10.20 -18.91
C LYS A 333 -13.96 -11.17 -18.89
N ILE A 334 -13.72 -12.48 -18.85
CA ILE A 334 -14.78 -13.50 -18.80
C ILE A 334 -15.62 -13.33 -17.52
N GLN A 335 -14.96 -13.16 -16.38
CA GLN A 335 -15.64 -13.09 -15.08
C GLN A 335 -16.42 -11.79 -14.89
N TYR A 336 -15.93 -10.66 -15.43
CA TYR A 336 -16.48 -9.33 -15.16
C TYR A 336 -16.89 -8.55 -16.41
N GLU A 337 -17.22 -9.22 -17.53
CA GLU A 337 -17.58 -8.54 -18.79
C GLU A 337 -18.75 -7.55 -18.62
N GLU A 338 -19.72 -7.93 -17.77
CA GLU A 338 -20.91 -7.15 -17.45
C GLU A 338 -20.62 -5.93 -16.58
N VAL A 339 -19.44 -5.86 -15.95
CA VAL A 339 -19.04 -4.68 -15.18
C VAL A 339 -18.76 -3.52 -16.14
N ARG A 340 -19.47 -2.41 -15.93
CA ARG A 340 -19.42 -1.24 -16.82
C ARG A 340 -17.98 -0.77 -17.05
N GLY A 341 -17.57 -0.80 -18.31
CA GLY A 341 -16.28 -0.30 -18.77
C GLY A 341 -15.20 -1.36 -18.92
N VAL A 342 -15.37 -2.57 -18.37
CA VAL A 342 -14.40 -3.68 -18.50
C VAL A 342 -14.25 -4.08 -19.97
N LYS A 343 -15.36 -4.40 -20.65
CA LYS A 343 -15.36 -4.78 -22.07
C LYS A 343 -14.65 -3.76 -22.97
N GLY A 344 -14.85 -2.47 -22.70
CA GLY A 344 -14.22 -1.39 -23.45
C GLY A 344 -12.74 -1.21 -23.13
N LEU A 345 -12.34 -1.45 -21.88
CA LEU A 345 -10.95 -1.32 -21.43
C LEU A 345 -10.08 -2.48 -21.89
N LEU A 346 -10.64 -3.70 -21.93
CA LEU A 346 -9.97 -4.95 -22.34
C LEU A 346 -10.26 -5.33 -23.80
N LYS A 347 -10.69 -4.36 -24.62
CA LYS A 347 -11.00 -4.60 -26.03
C LYS A 347 -9.72 -4.86 -26.83
N ASP A 348 -9.79 -5.82 -27.76
CA ASP A 348 -8.77 -6.09 -28.78
C ASP A 348 -7.34 -6.30 -28.23
N HIS A 349 -7.23 -6.77 -26.98
CA HIS A 349 -5.95 -6.96 -26.26
C HIS A 349 -5.07 -5.70 -26.17
N ALA A 350 -5.61 -4.52 -26.50
CA ALA A 350 -4.88 -3.25 -26.48
C ALA A 350 -4.49 -2.80 -25.05
N TYR A 351 -5.01 -3.48 -24.02
CA TYR A 351 -4.64 -3.20 -22.64
C TYR A 351 -3.21 -3.61 -22.34
N VAL A 352 -2.84 -4.87 -22.63
CA VAL A 352 -1.49 -5.40 -22.32
C VAL A 352 -0.40 -4.66 -23.08
N GLU A 353 -0.70 -4.22 -24.30
CA GLU A 353 0.23 -3.46 -25.15
C GLU A 353 0.58 -2.07 -24.59
N ARG A 354 -0.24 -1.53 -23.68
CA ARG A 354 0.01 -0.25 -23.01
C ARG A 354 0.70 -0.39 -21.66
N LEU A 355 0.81 -1.61 -21.14
CA LEU A 355 1.48 -1.85 -19.86
C LEU A 355 2.99 -1.80 -20.05
N SER A 356 3.64 -1.06 -19.16
CA SER A 356 5.09 -1.15 -18.98
C SER A 356 5.47 -2.52 -18.43
N ARG A 357 6.76 -2.85 -18.55
CA ARG A 357 7.29 -4.11 -18.02
C ARG A 357 7.04 -4.26 -16.52
N ILE A 358 7.31 -3.22 -15.72
CA ILE A 358 7.12 -3.25 -14.27
C ILE A 358 5.66 -3.42 -13.87
N GLU A 359 4.72 -2.87 -14.66
CA GLU A 359 3.29 -3.09 -14.45
C GLU A 359 2.91 -4.55 -14.68
N MET A 360 3.42 -5.15 -15.76
CA MET A 360 3.18 -6.58 -16.04
C MET A 360 3.83 -7.48 -14.99
N GLU A 361 5.07 -7.22 -14.59
CA GLU A 361 5.76 -7.97 -13.51
C GLU A 361 4.95 -7.93 -12.21
N SER A 362 4.43 -6.75 -11.84
CA SER A 362 3.63 -6.57 -10.64
C SER A 362 2.28 -7.31 -10.71
N MET A 363 1.64 -7.32 -11.88
CA MET A 363 0.40 -8.07 -12.11
C MET A 363 0.63 -9.58 -12.00
N VAL A 364 1.68 -10.09 -12.65
CA VAL A 364 2.01 -11.52 -12.61
C VAL A 364 2.46 -11.96 -11.20
N ALA A 365 3.24 -11.14 -10.49
CA ALA A 365 3.61 -11.43 -9.10
C ALA A 365 2.39 -11.50 -8.16
N LYS A 366 1.41 -10.60 -8.35
CA LYS A 366 0.15 -10.62 -7.61
C LYS A 366 -0.69 -11.85 -7.92
N GLU A 367 -0.74 -12.26 -9.19
CA GLU A 367 -1.46 -13.47 -9.58
C GLU A 367 -0.79 -14.75 -9.06
N TYR A 368 0.55 -14.78 -9.06
CA TYR A 368 1.31 -15.88 -8.46
C TYR A 368 0.94 -16.07 -6.98
N ILE A 369 0.93 -14.99 -6.19
CA ILE A 369 0.59 -15.11 -4.76
C ILE A 369 -0.88 -15.51 -4.58
N LYS A 370 -1.82 -15.01 -5.39
CA LYS A 370 -3.22 -15.45 -5.33
C LYS A 370 -3.34 -16.97 -5.56
N ASN A 371 -2.60 -17.51 -6.53
CA ASN A 371 -2.60 -18.95 -6.82
C ASN A 371 -1.99 -19.78 -5.68
N VAL A 372 -0.90 -19.29 -5.07
CA VAL A 372 -0.31 -19.90 -3.86
C VAL A 372 -1.34 -19.99 -2.73
N LEU A 373 -2.08 -18.91 -2.47
CA LEU A 373 -2.99 -18.85 -1.31
C LEU A 373 -4.28 -19.66 -1.51
N THR A 374 -4.64 -19.99 -2.76
CA THR A 374 -5.89 -20.67 -3.12
C THR A 374 -5.70 -22.13 -3.54
N ASN A 375 -4.48 -22.69 -3.40
CA ASN A 375 -4.12 -24.03 -3.86
C ASN A 375 -4.37 -24.25 -5.37
N GLY A 376 -3.84 -23.36 -6.21
CA GLY A 376 -3.58 -23.67 -7.62
C GLY A 376 -4.80 -23.67 -8.55
N LYS A 377 -5.54 -22.56 -8.64
CA LYS A 377 -6.47 -22.38 -9.76
C LYS A 377 -5.76 -22.23 -11.11
N ASN A 378 -4.46 -21.91 -11.13
CA ASN A 378 -3.65 -21.72 -12.33
C ASN A 378 -2.28 -22.42 -12.19
N ASP A 379 -2.28 -23.75 -12.35
CA ASP A 379 -1.08 -24.60 -12.19
C ASP A 379 0.06 -24.19 -13.12
N GLU A 380 -0.22 -23.69 -14.32
CA GLU A 380 0.81 -23.32 -15.30
C GLU A 380 1.69 -22.15 -14.85
N LEU A 381 1.14 -21.14 -14.17
CA LEU A 381 1.94 -20.00 -13.67
C LEU A 381 2.88 -20.43 -12.54
N LEU A 382 2.36 -21.27 -11.63
CA LEU A 382 3.14 -21.85 -10.54
C LEU A 382 4.25 -22.74 -11.09
N ILE A 383 3.92 -23.63 -12.03
CA ILE A 383 4.90 -24.51 -12.71
C ILE A 383 5.95 -23.67 -13.43
N PHE A 384 5.57 -22.66 -14.20
CA PHE A 384 6.51 -21.83 -14.95
C PHE A 384 7.50 -21.09 -14.05
N LEU A 385 7.01 -20.49 -12.95
CA LEU A 385 7.87 -19.71 -12.06
C LEU A 385 8.66 -20.57 -11.08
N ASP A 386 8.17 -21.74 -10.70
CA ASP A 386 8.91 -22.64 -9.82
C ASP A 386 9.89 -23.53 -10.59
N ASN A 387 9.50 -24.05 -11.77
CA ASN A 387 10.27 -24.99 -12.60
C ASN A 387 10.29 -24.57 -14.10
N PRO A 388 11.14 -23.60 -14.49
CA PRO A 388 11.18 -23.10 -15.86
C PRO A 388 11.66 -24.13 -16.91
N GLU A 389 12.36 -25.19 -16.49
CA GLU A 389 12.80 -26.27 -17.39
C GLU A 389 11.67 -27.21 -17.82
N ASP A 390 10.56 -27.24 -17.07
CA ASP A 390 9.36 -28.04 -17.37
C ASP A 390 8.33 -27.27 -18.22
N THR A 391 8.67 -26.06 -18.69
CA THR A 391 7.80 -25.34 -19.62
C THR A 391 7.72 -26.13 -20.94
N PRO A 392 6.53 -26.55 -21.42
CA PRO A 392 6.42 -27.28 -22.68
C PRO A 392 7.05 -26.45 -23.80
N LYS A 393 8.13 -26.97 -24.39
CA LYS A 393 8.74 -26.40 -25.60
C LYS A 393 7.79 -26.63 -26.77
N GLY A 394 6.85 -25.71 -26.93
CA GLY A 394 5.97 -25.63 -28.09
C GLY A 394 4.76 -26.57 -28.03
N GLU A 395 3.57 -25.99 -27.85
CA GLU A 395 2.57 -25.84 -28.91
C GLU A 395 1.49 -24.88 -28.41
N ALA A 396 1.07 -23.97 -29.29
CA ALA A 396 0.03 -23.00 -29.02
C ALA A 396 -1.34 -23.72 -28.98
N GLY A 397 -1.83 -24.02 -27.79
CA GLY A 397 -3.24 -24.34 -27.55
C GLY A 397 -3.91 -23.21 -26.76
N PRO A 398 -5.22 -22.95 -26.96
CA PRO A 398 -5.93 -21.98 -26.16
C PRO A 398 -6.03 -22.48 -24.71
N PHE A 399 -5.77 -21.58 -23.76
CA PHE A 399 -5.99 -21.76 -22.33
C PHE A 399 -7.43 -22.26 -22.09
N LYS A 400 -7.59 -23.35 -21.34
CA LYS A 400 -8.89 -23.93 -20.98
C LYS A 400 -9.20 -23.69 -19.51
#